data_AF-A0A5E4PTR6-F1
#
_entry.id   AF-A0A5E4PTR6-F1
#
_cell.length_a   1.000
_cell.length_b   1.000
_cell.length_c   1.000
_cell.angle_alpha   90.00
_cell.angle_beta   90.00
_cell.angle_gamma   90.00
#
_symmetry.space_group_name_H-M   'P 1'
#
loop_
_entity.id
_entity.type
_entity.pdbx_description
1 polymer ?
#
loop_
_entity_poly.entity_id
_entity_poly.type
_entity_poly.pdbx_seq_one_letter_code
_entity_poly.pdbx_strand_id
1 'polypeptide(L)'
;MAHSSFSAIDEYGFERHEDFDFESYEEFMSVYLKVLVSRAQKWSQLLGDGKSVKRTTTVKRYVRKGIPSEHRPSVWMAISEADKMKKQCPDLYLKILDQPFEKELVDLIKTDLPRTFPDNIYFTKEANHQAHLFNILIAYAHSNRVGCYYWQQRMKKHHSGY
;
A
#
# COMPACT_ATOMS: atom_id res chain seq x y z
N MET A 1 28.39 15.96 -22.84
CA MET A 1 27.77 16.04 -21.50
C MET A 1 27.13 14.69 -21.24
N ALA A 2 27.32 14.09 -20.06
CA ALA A 2 26.70 12.80 -19.77
C ALA A 2 25.20 13.05 -19.52
N HIS A 3 24.34 12.65 -20.46
CA HIS A 3 22.90 12.66 -20.25
C HIS A 3 22.55 11.50 -19.32
N SER A 4 22.01 11.79 -18.15
CA SER A 4 21.48 10.77 -17.26
C SER A 4 20.10 10.37 -17.79
N SER A 5 20.04 9.38 -18.67
CA SER A 5 18.76 8.85 -19.16
C SER A 5 17.97 8.27 -17.99
N PHE A 6 16.75 8.79 -17.77
CA PHE A 6 15.82 8.17 -16.84
C PHE A 6 15.48 6.75 -17.32
N SER A 7 15.36 5.83 -16.36
CA SER A 7 15.00 4.43 -16.63
C SER A 7 13.66 4.34 -17.35
N ALA A 8 13.55 3.37 -18.28
CA ALA A 8 12.27 2.99 -18.88
C ALA A 8 11.25 2.53 -17.82
N ILE A 9 11.71 2.03 -16.67
CA ILE A 9 10.88 1.56 -15.56
C ILE A 9 10.87 2.60 -14.45
N ASP A 10 9.70 2.90 -13.88
CA ASP A 10 9.53 3.91 -12.84
C ASP A 10 9.86 3.39 -11.43
N GLU A 11 9.77 4.29 -10.44
CA GLU A 11 10.07 3.97 -9.04
C GLU A 11 9.12 2.94 -8.39
N TYR A 12 7.99 2.63 -9.04
CA TYR A 12 7.03 1.61 -8.61
C TYR A 12 7.02 0.37 -9.52
N GLY A 13 7.93 0.30 -10.50
CA GLY A 13 8.06 -0.83 -11.41
C GLY A 13 7.17 -0.77 -12.64
N PHE A 14 6.51 0.35 -12.94
CA PHE A 14 5.75 0.50 -14.19
C PHE A 14 6.66 0.86 -15.36
N GLU A 15 6.49 0.15 -16.47
CA GLU A 15 7.13 0.47 -17.74
C GLU A 15 6.52 1.75 -18.33
N ARG A 16 7.38 2.69 -18.72
CA ARG A 16 6.98 3.88 -19.47
C ARG A 16 6.77 3.49 -20.92
N HIS A 17 5.77 4.10 -21.53
CA HIS A 17 5.48 3.91 -22.94
C HIS A 17 6.62 4.41 -23.83
N GLU A 18 6.71 3.89 -25.06
CA GLU A 18 7.80 4.22 -26.00
C GLU A 18 7.83 5.69 -26.41
N ASP A 19 6.68 6.36 -26.40
CA ASP A 19 6.51 7.78 -26.72
C ASP A 19 6.71 8.70 -25.50
N PHE A 20 7.22 8.17 -24.39
CA PHE A 20 7.43 8.95 -23.18
C PHE A 20 8.47 10.05 -23.41
N ASP A 21 8.06 11.30 -23.19
CA ASP A 21 8.94 12.46 -23.31
C ASP A 21 9.89 12.55 -22.10
N PHE A 22 11.05 11.91 -22.25
CA PHE A 22 12.10 11.90 -21.25
C PHE A 22 12.73 13.28 -21.02
N GLU A 23 12.78 14.14 -22.05
CA GLU A 23 13.39 15.47 -21.94
C GLU A 23 12.52 16.38 -21.06
N SER A 24 11.22 16.44 -21.35
CA SER A 24 10.26 17.20 -20.53
C SER A 24 10.20 16.66 -19.09
N TYR A 25 10.28 15.34 -18.93
CA TYR A 25 10.32 14.72 -17.60
C TYR A 25 11.59 15.08 -16.83
N GLU A 26 12.76 15.03 -17.47
CA GLU A 26 14.04 15.42 -16.87
C GLU A 26 14.04 16.89 -16.44
N GLU A 27 13.58 17.79 -17.30
CA GLU A 27 13.45 19.21 -16.98
C GLU A 27 12.57 19.42 -15.76
N PHE A 28 11.37 18.83 -15.75
CA PHE A 28 10.45 18.89 -14.61
C PHE A 28 11.08 18.33 -13.33
N MET A 29 11.68 17.14 -13.41
CA MET A 29 12.27 16.46 -12.26
C MET A 29 13.45 17.23 -11.68
N SER A 30 14.27 17.89 -12.51
CA SER A 30 15.40 18.70 -12.05
C SER A 30 14.98 19.82 -11.08
N VAL A 31 13.82 20.42 -11.30
CA VAL A 31 13.22 21.44 -10.43
C VAL A 31 12.49 20.77 -9.26
N TYR A 32 11.73 19.70 -9.55
CA TYR A 32 10.89 19.03 -8.57
C TYR A 32 11.69 18.32 -7.48
N LEU A 33 12.89 17.81 -7.76
CA LEU A 33 13.77 17.16 -6.78
C LEU A 33 14.09 18.08 -5.60
N LYS A 34 14.30 19.39 -5.83
CA LYS A 34 14.53 20.36 -4.75
C LYS A 34 13.31 20.48 -3.83
N VAL A 35 12.11 20.42 -4.42
CA VAL A 35 10.85 20.42 -3.68
C VAL A 35 10.70 19.13 -2.87
N LEU A 36 11.02 17.98 -3.46
CA LEU A 36 10.99 16.68 -2.78
C LEU A 36 11.93 16.64 -1.57
N VAL A 37 13.17 17.10 -1.73
CA VAL A 37 14.16 17.18 -0.62
C VAL A 37 13.66 18.09 0.50
N SER A 38 13.17 19.30 0.18
CA SER A 38 12.62 20.21 1.19
C SER A 38 11.42 19.61 1.92
N ARG A 39 10.56 18.88 1.21
CA ARG A 39 9.41 18.18 1.81
C ARG A 39 9.87 17.04 2.70
N ALA A 40 10.81 16.20 2.26
CA ALA A 40 11.37 15.11 3.04
C ALA A 40 11.93 15.61 4.36
N GLN A 41 12.79 16.64 4.35
CA GLN A 41 13.34 17.25 5.56
C GLN A 41 12.26 17.74 6.53
N LYS A 42 11.24 18.43 6.01
CA LYS A 42 10.11 18.91 6.83
C LYS A 42 9.31 17.77 7.43
N TRP A 43 9.13 16.67 6.69
CA TRP A 43 8.49 15.47 7.20
C TRP A 43 9.34 14.77 8.27
N SER A 44 10.65 14.64 8.08
CA SER A 44 11.56 14.08 9.09
C SER A 44 11.52 14.89 10.39
N GLN A 45 11.52 16.22 10.30
CA GLN A 45 11.36 17.10 11.48
C GLN A 45 9.98 16.95 12.16
N LEU A 46 8.92 16.79 11.37
CA LEU A 46 7.56 16.63 11.89
C LEU A 46 7.35 15.29 12.60
N LEU A 47 7.91 14.22 12.04
CA LEU A 47 7.78 12.86 12.57
C LEU A 47 8.77 12.58 13.71
N GLY A 48 9.94 13.22 13.69
CA GLY A 48 11.01 12.97 14.67
C GLY A 48 11.43 11.49 14.74
N ASP A 49 12.30 11.17 15.70
CA ASP A 49 12.78 9.80 15.91
C ASP A 49 11.71 8.92 16.59
N GLY A 50 10.67 8.55 15.83
CA GLY A 50 9.71 7.51 16.23
C GLY A 50 8.43 8.00 16.91
N LYS A 51 8.02 9.27 16.74
CA LYS A 51 6.71 9.71 17.26
C LYS A 51 5.58 9.17 16.36
N SER A 52 4.52 8.67 16.99
CA SER A 52 3.30 8.28 16.26
C SER A 52 2.69 9.49 15.55
N VAL A 53 2.19 9.29 14.33
CA VAL A 53 1.59 10.35 13.51
C VAL A 53 0.31 10.81 14.18
N LYS A 54 0.36 11.96 14.87
CA LYS A 54 -0.82 12.57 15.48
C LYS A 54 -1.62 13.32 14.42
N ARG A 55 -2.93 13.11 14.37
CA ARG A 55 -3.83 13.86 13.48
C ARG A 55 -3.94 15.32 13.92
N THR A 56 -3.09 16.17 13.34
CA THR A 56 -3.07 17.61 13.56
C THR A 56 -3.39 18.36 12.27
N THR A 57 -3.74 19.65 12.38
CA THR A 57 -3.93 20.53 11.21
C THR A 57 -2.66 20.63 10.36
N THR A 58 -1.48 20.61 10.99
CA THR A 58 -0.18 20.57 10.33
C THR A 58 0.02 19.29 9.51
N VAL A 59 -0.22 18.12 10.10
CA VAL A 59 -0.13 16.83 9.39
C VAL A 59 -1.10 16.80 8.21
N LYS A 60 -2.35 17.23 8.41
CA LYS A 60 -3.35 17.33 7.32
C LYS A 60 -2.87 18.20 6.16
N ARG A 61 -2.25 19.35 6.45
CA ARG A 61 -1.66 20.23 5.43
C ARG A 61 -0.49 19.57 4.70
N TYR A 62 0.34 18.79 5.39
CA TYR A 62 1.49 18.11 4.81
C TYR A 62 1.06 16.94 3.92
N VAL A 63 0.08 16.14 4.36
CA VAL A 63 -0.50 15.06 3.55
C VAL A 63 -1.02 15.58 2.21
N ARG A 64 -1.72 16.73 2.20
CA ARG A 64 -2.19 17.39 0.96
C ARG A 64 -1.07 17.84 0.01
N LYS A 65 0.14 18.05 0.53
CA LYS A 65 1.32 18.39 -0.28
C LYS A 65 2.11 17.17 -0.74
N GLY A 66 1.70 15.96 -0.35
CA GLY A 66 2.39 14.71 -0.63
C GLY A 66 3.23 14.21 0.55
N ILE A 67 3.15 12.91 0.76
CA ILE A 67 3.96 12.18 1.75
C ILE A 67 5.17 11.57 1.01
N PRO A 68 6.41 11.84 1.46
CA PRO A 68 7.61 11.19 0.95
C PRO A 68 7.51 9.68 1.02
N SER A 69 8.08 9.00 0.02
CA SER A 69 7.95 7.55 -0.18
C SER A 69 8.27 6.73 1.08
N GLU A 70 9.36 7.06 1.75
CA GLU A 70 9.89 6.45 2.96
C GLU A 70 8.96 6.56 4.17
N HIS A 71 8.06 7.54 4.18
CA HIS A 71 7.12 7.79 5.26
C HIS A 71 5.70 7.30 4.95
N ARG A 72 5.38 6.96 3.69
CA ARG A 72 4.03 6.51 3.32
C ARG A 72 3.55 5.31 4.11
N PRO A 73 4.33 4.22 4.31
CA PRO A 73 3.84 3.06 5.04
C PRO A 73 3.38 3.41 6.46
N SER A 74 4.18 4.16 7.22
CA SER A 74 3.86 4.52 8.60
C SER A 74 2.73 5.56 8.68
N VAL A 75 2.76 6.58 7.82
CA VAL A 75 1.75 7.65 7.80
C VAL A 75 0.40 7.12 7.36
N TRP A 76 0.32 6.33 6.27
CA TRP A 76 -0.94 5.75 5.81
C TRP A 76 -1.54 4.80 6.83
N MET A 77 -0.73 3.95 7.47
CA MET A 77 -1.21 3.06 8.53
C MET A 77 -1.81 3.83 9.71
N ALA A 78 -1.17 4.93 10.12
CA ALA A 78 -1.66 5.74 11.24
C ALA A 78 -2.91 6.57 10.87
N ILE A 79 -2.94 7.21 9.71
CA ILE A 79 -4.08 8.07 9.32
C ILE A 79 -5.32 7.27 8.87
N SER A 80 -5.16 6.00 8.50
CA SER A 80 -6.29 5.09 8.23
C SER A 80 -6.77 4.37 9.49
N GLU A 81 -6.05 4.48 10.60
CA GLU A 81 -6.21 3.66 11.82
C GLU A 81 -5.98 2.16 11.61
N ALA A 82 -5.42 1.76 10.46
CA ALA A 82 -5.10 0.37 10.20
C ALA A 82 -4.10 -0.20 11.23
N ASP A 83 -3.22 0.63 11.80
CA ASP A 83 -2.31 0.21 12.86
C ASP A 83 -3.05 -0.16 14.15
N LYS A 84 -4.07 0.61 14.52
CA LYS A 84 -4.94 0.37 15.68
C LYS A 84 -5.77 -0.89 15.45
N MET A 85 -6.37 -1.05 14.27
CA MET A 85 -7.12 -2.26 13.93
C MET A 85 -6.23 -3.51 13.94
N LYS A 86 -5.02 -3.42 13.38
CA LYS A 86 -4.05 -4.51 13.41
C LYS A 86 -3.67 -4.88 14.85
N LYS A 87 -3.46 -3.90 15.74
CA LYS A 87 -3.18 -4.17 17.17
C LYS A 87 -4.36 -4.85 17.89
N GLN A 88 -5.60 -4.51 17.53
CA GLN A 88 -6.81 -5.11 18.12
C GLN A 88 -7.10 -6.53 17.60
N CYS A 89 -6.67 -6.83 16.38
CA CYS A 89 -6.96 -8.05 15.64
C CYS A 89 -5.67 -8.56 14.93
N PRO A 90 -4.56 -8.89 15.66
CA PRO A 90 -3.23 -9.09 15.06
C PRO A 90 -3.14 -10.29 14.10
N ASP A 91 -3.82 -11.39 14.42
CA ASP A 91 -3.78 -12.60 13.58
C ASP A 91 -4.93 -12.67 12.57
N LEU A 92 -5.79 -11.64 12.50
CA LEU A 92 -7.03 -11.72 11.73
C LEU A 92 -6.77 -12.07 10.26
N TYR A 93 -5.76 -11.42 9.66
CA TYR A 93 -5.39 -11.69 8.28
C TYR A 93 -5.00 -13.16 8.06
N LEU A 94 -4.10 -13.69 8.89
CA LEU A 94 -3.64 -15.08 8.79
C LEU A 94 -4.78 -16.07 9.04
N LYS A 95 -5.65 -15.79 10.01
CA LYS A 95 -6.82 -16.62 10.33
C LYS A 95 -7.86 -16.63 9.22
N ILE A 96 -8.01 -15.53 8.48
CA ILE A 96 -8.86 -15.50 7.28
C ILE A 96 -8.22 -16.34 6.17
N LEU A 97 -6.90 -16.26 6.00
CA LEU A 97 -6.20 -17.05 4.97
C LEU A 97 -6.21 -18.56 5.22
N ASP A 98 -6.38 -18.99 6.47
CA ASP A 98 -6.49 -20.40 6.86
C ASP A 98 -7.89 -20.99 6.62
N GLN A 99 -8.89 -20.15 6.30
CA GLN A 99 -10.26 -20.59 6.07
C GLN A 99 -10.50 -20.97 4.61
N PRO A 100 -11.43 -21.92 4.34
CA PRO A 100 -11.83 -22.21 2.98
C PRO A 100 -12.53 -20.99 2.36
N PHE A 101 -12.13 -20.64 1.15
CA PHE A 101 -12.74 -19.55 0.39
C PHE A 101 -13.85 -20.05 -0.53
N GLU A 102 -14.86 -19.21 -0.73
CA GLU A 102 -15.89 -19.46 -1.74
C GLU A 102 -15.30 -19.49 -3.13
N LYS A 103 -15.60 -20.54 -3.89
CA LYS A 103 -15.07 -20.75 -5.24
C LYS A 103 -15.34 -19.58 -6.17
N GLU A 104 -16.54 -19.01 -6.11
CA GLU A 104 -16.94 -17.86 -6.95
C GLU A 104 -16.04 -16.63 -6.72
N LEU A 105 -15.69 -16.33 -5.46
CA LEU A 105 -14.77 -15.23 -5.14
C LEU A 105 -13.36 -15.50 -5.64
N VAL A 106 -12.89 -16.74 -5.49
CA VAL A 106 -11.57 -17.16 -5.97
C VAL A 106 -11.48 -17.02 -7.49
N ASP A 107 -12.49 -17.51 -8.21
CA ASP A 107 -12.52 -17.50 -9.68
C ASP A 107 -12.62 -16.06 -10.22
N LEU A 108 -13.41 -15.19 -9.58
CA LEU A 108 -13.52 -13.78 -9.93
C LEU A 108 -12.16 -13.07 -9.80
N ILE A 109 -11.49 -13.21 -8.66
CA ILE A 109 -10.19 -12.56 -8.43
C ILE A 109 -9.14 -13.11 -9.39
N LYS A 110 -9.09 -14.43 -9.61
CA LYS A 110 -8.13 -15.06 -10.53
C LYS A 110 -8.31 -14.63 -11.98
N THR A 111 -9.54 -14.31 -12.38
CA THR A 111 -9.82 -13.77 -13.72
C THR A 111 -9.25 -12.36 -13.89
N ASP A 112 -9.25 -11.56 -12.83
CA ASP A 112 -8.84 -10.16 -12.88
C ASP A 112 -7.34 -9.95 -12.61
N LEU A 113 -6.68 -10.88 -11.93
CA LEU A 113 -5.26 -10.76 -11.58
C LEU A 113 -4.32 -10.59 -12.79
N PRO A 114 -4.40 -11.41 -13.86
CA PRO A 114 -3.47 -11.30 -15.00
C PRO A 114 -3.62 -10.00 -15.79
N ARG A 115 -4.80 -9.36 -15.72
CA ARG A 115 -5.11 -8.09 -16.39
C ARG A 115 -4.91 -6.87 -15.48
N THR A 116 -4.46 -7.07 -14.25
CA THR A 116 -4.17 -6.00 -13.28
C THR A 116 -2.68 -5.70 -13.28
N PHE A 117 -2.33 -4.47 -13.66
CA PHE A 117 -0.93 -4.00 -13.81
C PHE A 117 -0.09 -4.83 -14.80
N PRO A 118 -0.56 -5.01 -16.07
CA PRO A 118 0.17 -5.76 -17.08
C PRO A 118 1.55 -5.16 -17.38
N ASP A 119 1.72 -3.85 -17.21
CA ASP A 119 2.95 -3.13 -17.54
C ASP A 119 3.86 -2.95 -16.31
N ASN A 120 3.56 -3.63 -15.19
CA ASN A 120 4.38 -3.57 -13.99
C ASN A 120 5.29 -4.80 -13.88
N ILE A 121 6.60 -4.56 -13.84
CA ILE A 121 7.61 -5.63 -13.83
C ILE A 121 7.50 -6.54 -12.60
N TYR A 122 7.05 -6.02 -11.46
CA TYR A 122 6.87 -6.82 -10.24
C TYR A 122 5.67 -7.75 -10.35
N PHE A 123 4.63 -7.36 -11.11
CA PHE A 123 3.44 -8.18 -11.32
C PHE A 123 3.57 -9.17 -12.48
N THR A 124 4.46 -8.91 -13.45
CA THR A 124 4.68 -9.81 -14.60
C THR A 124 5.83 -10.79 -14.39
N LYS A 125 6.96 -10.35 -13.82
CA LYS A 125 8.17 -11.16 -13.69
C LYS A 125 8.22 -11.95 -12.38
N GLU A 126 7.57 -11.45 -11.33
CA GLU A 126 7.58 -12.08 -10.01
C GLU A 126 6.20 -12.62 -9.64
N ALA A 127 6.03 -13.95 -9.69
CA ALA A 127 4.77 -14.61 -9.32
C ALA A 127 4.29 -14.27 -7.89
N ASN A 128 5.20 -13.84 -7.02
CA ASN A 128 4.91 -13.49 -5.63
C ASN A 128 3.97 -12.29 -5.48
N HIS A 129 4.05 -11.28 -6.36
CA HIS A 129 3.21 -10.08 -6.23
C HIS A 129 1.75 -10.33 -6.58
N GLN A 130 1.48 -11.16 -7.60
CA GLN A 130 0.12 -11.60 -7.90
C GLN A 130 -0.46 -12.46 -6.77
N ALA A 131 0.34 -13.32 -6.16
CA ALA A 131 -0.07 -14.11 -4.99
C ALA A 131 -0.37 -13.23 -3.77
N HIS A 132 0.45 -12.20 -3.49
CA HIS A 132 0.18 -11.24 -2.43
C HIS A 132 -1.10 -10.44 -2.69
N LEU A 133 -1.32 -9.98 -3.93
CA LEU A 133 -2.54 -9.26 -4.29
C LEU A 133 -3.76 -10.17 -4.17
N PHE A 134 -3.68 -11.43 -4.62
CA PHE A 134 -4.72 -12.43 -4.41
C PHE A 134 -5.09 -12.55 -2.92
N ASN A 135 -4.10 -12.77 -2.06
CA ASN A 135 -4.30 -12.97 -0.63
C ASN A 135 -4.95 -11.75 0.04
N ILE A 136 -4.56 -10.53 -0.35
CA ILE A 136 -5.18 -9.30 0.17
C ILE A 136 -6.64 -9.19 -0.30
N LEU A 137 -6.91 -9.41 -1.59
CA LEU A 137 -8.25 -9.27 -2.16
C LEU A 137 -9.22 -10.31 -1.58
N ILE A 138 -8.80 -11.58 -1.49
CA ILE A 138 -9.64 -12.65 -0.97
C ILE A 138 -9.90 -12.44 0.53
N ALA A 139 -8.88 -12.04 1.29
CA ALA A 139 -9.04 -11.76 2.71
C ALA A 139 -9.98 -10.57 2.93
N TYR A 140 -9.88 -9.53 2.11
CA TYR A 140 -10.76 -8.36 2.18
C TYR A 140 -12.22 -8.72 1.82
N ALA A 141 -12.44 -9.43 0.71
CA ALA A 141 -13.76 -9.90 0.28
C ALA A 141 -14.44 -10.78 1.35
N HIS A 142 -13.67 -11.67 2.00
CA HIS A 142 -14.14 -12.49 3.10
C HIS A 142 -14.41 -11.67 4.38
N SER A 143 -13.55 -10.69 4.69
CA SER A 143 -13.66 -9.87 5.89
C SER A 143 -14.83 -8.87 5.86
N ASN A 144 -15.16 -8.32 4.69
CA ASN A 144 -16.26 -7.36 4.53
C ASN A 144 -17.62 -7.95 4.88
N ARG A 145 -17.75 -9.27 4.90
CA ARG A 145 -18.95 -9.97 5.36
C ARG A 145 -19.01 -10.16 6.88
N VAL A 146 -17.89 -9.99 7.60
CA VAL A 146 -17.72 -10.46 8.99
C VAL A 146 -16.92 -9.48 9.88
N GLY A 147 -16.79 -8.18 9.55
CA GLY A 147 -15.84 -7.18 10.12
C GLY A 147 -15.30 -7.35 11.57
N CYS A 148 -14.09 -6.84 11.89
CA CYS A 148 -13.33 -7.16 13.13
C CYS A 148 -14.13 -7.19 14.47
N TYR A 149 -15.19 -6.38 14.65
CA TYR A 149 -16.12 -6.50 15.78
C TYR A 149 -16.88 -7.84 15.85
N TYR A 150 -17.41 -8.32 14.72
CA TYR A 150 -18.07 -9.62 14.62
C TYR A 150 -17.08 -10.77 14.80
N TRP A 151 -15.85 -10.65 14.27
CA TRP A 151 -14.78 -11.62 14.53
C TRP A 151 -14.42 -11.73 16.02
N GLN A 152 -14.28 -10.61 16.72
CA GLN A 152 -14.01 -10.62 18.17
C GLN A 152 -15.12 -11.32 18.97
N GLN A 153 -16.39 -11.11 18.60
CA GLN A 153 -17.53 -11.78 19.25
C GLN A 153 -17.61 -13.26 18.92
N ARG A 154 -17.35 -13.65 17.66
CA ARG A 154 -17.34 -15.04 17.21
C ARG A 154 -16.23 -15.85 17.89
N MET A 155 -15.02 -15.31 18.00
CA MET A 155 -13.89 -15.98 18.65
C MET A 155 -14.12 -16.19 20.15
N LYS A 156 -14.76 -15.23 20.83
CA LYS A 156 -15.15 -15.37 22.26
C LYS A 156 -16.19 -16.47 22.48
N LYS A 157 -17.15 -16.65 21.55
CA LYS A 157 -18.14 -17.74 21.64
C LYS A 157 -17.52 -19.13 21.50
N HIS A 158 -16.47 -19.30 20.69
CA HIS A 158 -15.77 -20.58 20.56
C HIS A 158 -14.86 -20.93 21.75
N HIS A 159 -14.45 -19.95 22.57
CA HIS A 159 -13.63 -20.19 23.78
C HIS A 159 -14.45 -20.34 25.08
N SER A 160 -15.75 -20.05 25.06
CA SER A 160 -16.65 -20.18 26.23
C SER A 160 -17.44 -21.50 26.24
N GLY A 161 -17.11 -22.42 25.33
CA GLY A 161 -17.74 -23.74 25.19
C GLY A 161 -16.77 -24.88 25.50
N TYR A 162 -16.10 -24.81 26.65
CA TYR A 162 -15.43 -25.92 27.33
C TYR A 162 -15.56 -25.72 28.84
#